data_AF-A0A9E2J9Z5-F1
#
_entry.id   AF-A0A9E2J9Z5-F1
#
_cell.length_a   1.000
_cell.length_b   1.000
_cell.length_c   1.000
_cell.angle_alpha   90.00
_cell.angle_beta   90.00
_cell.angle_gamma   90.00
#
_symmetry.space_group_name_H-M   'P 1'
#
loop_
_entity.id
_entity.type
_entity.pdbx_description
1 polymer ?
#
loop_
_entity_poly.entity_id
_entity_poly.type
_entity_poly.pdbx_seq_one_letter_code
_entity_poly.pdbx_strand_id
1 'polypeptide(L)' 'MKVLHIFRSDPDETVRLLSSRWNDGTETTEFCLDQPPVDYDRLVTLIFENDRVLCWP' A
#
# COMPACT_ATOMS: atom_id res chain seq x y z
N MET A 1 6.00 -0.77 -13.60
CA MET A 1 6.52 -0.33 -12.30
C MET A 1 5.51 -0.74 -11.26
N LYS A 2 5.95 -1.47 -10.24
CA LYS A 2 5.11 -2.01 -9.17
C LYS A 2 5.12 -1.05 -7.97
N VAL A 3 3.95 -0.71 -7.46
CA VAL A 3 3.78 0.22 -6.34
C VAL A 3 3.05 -0.48 -5.20
N LEU A 4 3.63 -0.45 -4.00
CA LEU A 4 2.99 -0.91 -2.77
C LEU A 4 2.48 0.29 -1.96
N HIS A 5 1.19 0.33 -1.68
CA HIS A 5 0.60 1.22 -0.69
C HIS A 5 0.41 0.50 0.64
N ILE A 6 1.00 1.03 1.70
CA ILE A 6 0.85 0.54 3.06
C ILE A 6 -0.03 1.52 3.84
N PHE A 7 -1.20 1.07 4.26
CA PHE A 7 -2.14 1.88 5.06
C PHE A 7 -1.97 1.53 6.53
N ARG A 8 -1.65 2.53 7.35
CA ARG A 8 -1.58 2.34 8.81
C ARG A 8 -2.96 2.27 9.45
N SER A 9 -3.93 2.97 8.89
CA SER A 9 -5.34 2.98 9.31
C SER A 9 -6.26 3.04 8.09
N ASP A 10 -7.58 2.83 8.27
CA ASP A 10 -8.56 2.94 7.18
C ASP A 10 -8.39 4.29 6.45
N PRO A 11 -8.05 4.28 5.15
CA PRO A 11 -7.73 5.51 4.44
C PRO A 11 -8.95 6.42 4.35
N ASP A 12 -8.75 7.70 4.71
CA ASP A 12 -9.75 8.74 4.52
C ASP A 12 -9.96 9.06 3.02
N GLU A 13 -10.95 9.90 2.71
CA GLU A 13 -11.27 10.27 1.33
C GLU A 13 -10.08 10.93 0.60
N THR A 14 -9.22 11.65 1.33
CA THR A 14 -8.02 12.30 0.77
C THR A 14 -6.98 11.26 0.39
N VAL A 15 -6.69 10.31 1.29
CA VAL A 15 -5.74 9.22 1.08
C VAL A 15 -6.20 8.31 -0.06
N ARG A 16 -7.51 8.00 -0.15
CA ARG A 16 -8.10 7.23 -1.26
C ARG A 16 -7.95 7.96 -2.60
N LEU A 17 -8.16 9.28 -2.62
CA LEU A 17 -7.98 10.08 -3.82
C LEU A 17 -6.51 10.11 -4.25
N LEU A 18 -5.57 10.27 -3.32
CA LEU A 18 -4.14 10.35 -3.63
C LEU A 18 -3.57 9.01 -4.08
N SER A 19 -3.93 7.91 -3.40
CA SER A 19 -3.52 6.55 -3.79
C SER A 19 -4.07 6.18 -5.18
N SER A 20 -5.36 6.39 -5.44
CA SER A 20 -5.95 6.10 -6.75
C SER A 20 -5.30 6.87 -7.92
N ARG A 21 -4.87 8.11 -7.71
CA ARG A 21 -4.15 8.90 -8.73
C ARG A 21 -2.76 8.36 -9.06
N TRP A 22 -2.17 7.60 -8.15
CA TRP A 22 -0.86 6.98 -8.35
C TRP A 22 -0.94 5.67 -9.16
N ASN A 23 -2.14 5.08 -9.22
CA ASN A 23 -2.38 3.80 -9.91
C ASN A 23 -2.48 3.93 -11.44
N ASP A 24 -2.54 5.16 -11.97
CA ASP A 24 -2.72 5.38 -13.41
C ASP A 24 -1.49 4.91 -14.20
N GLY A 25 -1.57 3.69 -14.74
CA GLY A 25 -0.52 3.04 -15.52
C GLY A 25 0.51 2.23 -14.71
N THR A 26 0.25 1.93 -13.44
CA THR A 26 1.15 1.12 -12.59
C THR A 26 0.45 -0.10 -11.97
N GLU A 27 1.20 -1.19 -11.78
CA GLU A 27 0.70 -2.36 -11.07
C GLU A 27 0.75 -2.05 -9.57
N THR A 28 -0.41 -2.01 -8.92
CA THR A 28 -0.52 -1.52 -7.54
C THR A 28 -0.94 -2.63 -6.60
N THR A 29 -0.25 -2.73 -5.46
CA THR A 29 -0.60 -3.61 -4.35
C THR A 29 -0.93 -2.77 -3.11
N GLU A 30 -1.95 -3.17 -2.35
CA GLU A 30 -2.35 -2.51 -1.11
C GLU A 30 -2.16 -3.45 0.07
N PHE A 31 -1.70 -2.91 1.21
CA PHE A 31 -1.49 -3.64 2.45
C PHE A 31 -1.96 -2.80 3.64
N CYS A 32 -2.89 -3.33 4.43
CA CYS A 32 -3.44 -2.64 5.60
C CYS A 32 -2.85 -3.20 6.89
N LEU A 33 -2.31 -2.33 7.75
CA LEU A 33 -1.71 -2.68 9.04
C LEU A 33 -2.71 -2.69 10.20
N ASP A 34 -3.92 -2.18 9.99
CA ASP A 34 -4.97 -2.07 11.00
C ASP A 34 -5.86 -3.31 11.12
N GLN A 35 -5.66 -4.31 10.25
CA GLN A 35 -6.42 -5.56 10.24
C GLN A 35 -5.60 -6.72 10.82
N PRO A 36 -5.76 -7.04 12.13
CA PRO A 36 -5.11 -8.21 12.71
C PRO A 36 -5.74 -9.54 12.25
N PRO A 37 -4.94 -10.61 12.12
CA PRO A 37 -3.49 -10.64 12.32
C PRO A 37 -2.72 -10.05 11.13
N VAL A 38 -1.74 -9.18 11.43
CA VAL A 38 -0.89 -8.57 10.41
C VAL A 38 0.22 -9.53 10.00
N ASP A 39 0.27 -9.87 8.72
CA ASP A 39 1.29 -10.75 8.14
C ASP A 39 2.54 -9.95 7.74
N TYR A 40 3.45 -9.77 8.70
CA TYR A 40 4.69 -9.02 8.49
C TYR A 40 5.66 -9.72 7.53
N ASP A 41 5.65 -11.05 7.45
CA ASP A 41 6.49 -11.80 6.50
C ASP A 41 6.05 -11.53 5.05
N ARG A 42 4.74 -11.51 4.82
CA ARG A 42 4.17 -11.09 3.53
C ARG A 42 4.46 -9.63 3.25
N LEU A 43 4.38 -8.74 4.24
CA LEU A 43 4.70 -7.32 4.06
C LEU A 43 6.14 -7.13 3.59
N VAL A 44 7.10 -7.80 4.25
CA VAL A 44 8.51 -7.75 3.86
C VAL A 44 8.69 -8.23 2.42
N THR A 45 8.02 -9.33 2.05
CA THR A 45 8.05 -9.86 0.68
C THR A 45 7.54 -8.82 -0.33
N LEU A 46 6.38 -8.21 -0.06
CA LEU A 46 5.80 -7.18 -0.91
C LEU A 46 6.69 -5.93 -1.05
N ILE A 47 7.40 -5.54 0.02
CA ILE A 47 8.33 -4.41 -0.02
C ILE A 47 9.44 -4.65 -1.04
N PHE A 48 9.98 -5.87 -1.11
CA PHE A 48 11.05 -6.21 -2.05
C PHE A 48 10.56 -6.50 -3.48
N GLU A 49 9.31 -6.93 -3.65
CA GLU A 49 8.71 -7.19 -4.96
C GLU A 49 8.26 -5.93 -5.70
N ASN A 50 8.11 -4.80 -4.99
CA ASN A 50 7.63 -3.55 -5.55
C ASN A 50 8.77 -2.55 -5.78
N ASP A 51 8.69 -1.81 -6.89
CA ASP A 51 9.69 -0.79 -7.24
C ASP A 51 9.56 0.47 -6.37
N ARG A 52 8.36 0.73 -5.84
CA ARG A 52 8.07 1.86 -4.94
C ARG A 52 7.18 1.42 -3.80
N VAL A 53 7.44 1.96 -2.63
CA VAL A 53 6.63 1.75 -1.42
C VAL A 53 6.17 3.11 -0.89
N LEU A 54 4.87 3.24 -0.66
CA LEU A 54 4.22 4.45 -0.15
C LEU A 54 3.46 4.13 1.13
N CYS A 55 3.82 4.81 2.21
CA CYS A 55 3.16 4.64 3.50
C CYS A 55 2.17 5.77 3.72
N TRP A 56 0.94 5.41 4.07
CA TRP A 56 -0.14 6.32 4.40
C TRP A 56 -0.44 6.27 5.90
N PRO A 57 -0.85 7.41 6.50
CA PRO A 57 -1.29 7.46 7.89
C PRO A 57 -2.52 6.59 8.15
#